data_AF-A0A359FNY4-F1
#
_entry.id   AF-A0A359FNY4-F1
#
_cell.length_a   1.000
_cell.length_b   1.000
_cell.length_c   1.000
_cell.angle_alpha   90.00
_cell.angle_beta   90.00
_cell.angle_gamma   90.00
#
_symmetry.space_group_name_H-M   'P 1'
#
loop_
_entity.id
_entity.type
_entity.pdbx_description
1 polymer ?
#
loop_
_entity_poly.entity_id
_entity_poly.type
_entity_poly.pdbx_seq_one_letter_code
_entity_poly.pdbx_strand_id
1 'polypeptide(L)'
;MKKHLPSLIFILLLVAIGFMYRYHQTLFYQPQSVHKWRQSDCASIALNYYQGGMHFFQPETHNLTSDGGITGKAFTSEVPFLYFGVALLYNFFLFILDL
;
A
#
# COMPACT_ATOMS: atom_id res chain seq x y z
N MET A 1 7.18 -38.08 -17.92
CA MET A 1 8.11 -37.48 -16.93
C MET A 1 8.90 -36.29 -17.45
N LYS A 2 9.62 -36.36 -18.59
CA LYS A 2 10.48 -35.24 -19.07
C LYS A 2 9.75 -33.91 -19.32
N LYS A 3 8.47 -33.92 -19.73
CA LYS A 3 7.67 -32.70 -19.98
C LYS A 3 7.43 -31.85 -18.72
N HIS A 4 7.37 -32.47 -17.54
CA HIS A 4 7.15 -31.79 -16.26
C HIS A 4 8.44 -31.52 -15.50
N LEU A 5 9.59 -31.97 -16.02
CA LEU A 5 10.88 -31.80 -15.37
C LEU A 5 11.25 -30.31 -15.18
N PRO A 6 11.04 -29.40 -16.15
CA PRO A 6 11.31 -27.97 -15.94
C PRO A 6 10.42 -27.36 -14.85
N SER A 7 9.14 -27.71 -14.82
CA SER A 7 8.21 -27.25 -13.78
C SER A 7 8.61 -27.77 -12.40
N LEU A 8 9.04 -29.03 -12.31
CA LEU A 8 9.51 -29.62 -11.05
C LEU A 8 10.79 -28.94 -10.56
N ILE A 9 11.75 -28.70 -11.45
CA ILE A 9 12.98 -27.97 -11.14
C ILE A 9 12.63 -26.55 -10.65
N PHE A 10 11.73 -25.84 -11.35
CA PHE A 10 11.28 -24.52 -10.94
C PHE A 10 10.66 -24.52 -9.53
N ILE A 11 9.77 -25.46 -9.24
CA ILE A 11 9.15 -25.59 -7.91
C ILE A 11 10.20 -25.88 -6.85
N LEU A 12 11.12 -26.81 -7.11
CA LEU A 12 12.20 -27.14 -6.18
C LEU A 12 13.10 -25.92 -5.90
N LEU A 13 13.46 -25.16 -6.93
CA LEU A 13 14.24 -23.94 -6.78
C LEU A 13 13.46 -22.87 -5.99
N LEU A 14 12.17 -22.69 -6.27
CA LEU A 14 11.32 -21.75 -5.54
C LEU A 14 11.23 -22.12 -4.06
N VAL A 15 11.02 -23.40 -3.75
CA VAL A 15 10.99 -23.90 -2.37
C VAL A 15 12.36 -23.71 -1.70
N ALA A 16 13.45 -24.04 -2.38
CA ALA A 16 14.81 -23.88 -1.85
C ALA A 16 15.12 -22.40 -1.53
N ILE A 17 14.78 -21.48 -2.43
CA ILE A 17 14.88 -20.03 -2.21
C ILE A 17 14.00 -19.62 -1.01
N GLY A 18 12.77 -20.11 -0.93
CA GLY A 18 11.87 -19.78 0.17
C GLY A 18 12.39 -20.22 1.54
N PHE A 19 13.05 -21.38 1.61
CA PHE A 19 13.75 -21.81 2.83
C PHE A 19 15.00 -20.96 3.12
N MET A 20 15.80 -20.63 2.09
CA MET A 20 17.00 -19.80 2.22
C MET A 20 16.68 -18.40 2.77
N TYR A 21 15.58 -17.78 2.33
CA TYR A 21 15.07 -16.50 2.85
C TYR A 21 14.20 -16.64 4.11
N ARG A 22 14.09 -17.86 4.67
CA ARG A 22 13.34 -18.16 5.90
C ARG A 22 11.86 -17.74 5.83
N TYR A 23 11.23 -17.78 4.67
CA TYR A 23 9.82 -17.37 4.54
C TYR A 23 8.87 -18.21 5.41
N HIS A 24 9.18 -19.49 5.63
CA HIS A 24 8.45 -20.36 6.55
C HIS A 24 8.39 -19.84 8.01
N GLN A 25 9.28 -18.92 8.40
CA GLN A 25 9.25 -18.23 9.70
C GLN A 25 8.70 -16.81 9.55
N THR A 26 9.20 -16.07 8.55
CA THR A 26 8.84 -14.66 8.33
C THR A 26 7.36 -14.44 8.05
N LEU A 27 6.68 -15.41 7.44
CA LEU A 27 5.23 -15.34 7.16
C LEU A 27 4.38 -15.15 8.43
N PHE A 28 4.90 -15.54 9.60
CA PHE A 28 4.21 -15.42 10.88
C PHE A 28 4.67 -14.22 11.72
N TYR A 29 5.64 -13.45 11.23
CA TYR A 29 6.04 -12.23 11.90
C TYR A 29 4.95 -11.17 11.73
N GLN A 30 4.66 -10.46 12.81
CA GLN A 30 3.89 -9.22 12.73
C GLN A 30 4.65 -8.19 11.89
N PRO A 31 4.02 -7.09 11.43
CA PRO A 31 4.73 -5.99 10.79
C PRO A 31 5.94 -5.57 11.63
N GLN A 32 7.14 -5.87 11.12
CA GLN A 32 8.39 -5.52 11.78
C GLN A 32 8.86 -4.19 11.20
N SER A 33 9.14 -3.21 12.06
CA SER A 33 9.65 -1.87 11.74
C SER A 33 8.61 -0.79 11.38
N VAL A 34 9.05 0.46 11.47
CA VAL A 34 8.35 1.64 10.99
C VAL A 34 8.52 1.70 9.48
N HIS A 35 7.49 1.32 8.74
CA HIS A 35 7.48 1.46 7.29
C HIS A 35 7.18 2.92 6.91
N LYS A 36 8.16 3.80 7.11
CA LYS A 36 8.03 5.26 6.96
C LYS A 36 7.41 5.67 5.64
N TRP A 37 7.84 5.05 4.54
CA TRP A 37 7.26 5.28 3.22
C TRP A 37 5.74 5.05 3.24
N ARG A 38 5.31 3.92 3.82
CA ARG A 38 3.89 3.57 3.83
C ARG A 38 3.08 4.55 4.66
N GLN A 39 3.61 4.94 5.82
CA GLN A 39 2.97 5.95 6.68
C GLN A 39 2.83 7.29 5.95
N SER A 40 3.88 7.75 5.26
CA SER A 40 3.83 8.97 4.46
C SER A 40 2.82 8.88 3.31
N ASP A 41 2.79 7.77 2.58
CA ASP A 41 1.82 7.56 1.50
C ASP A 41 0.38 7.52 2.04
N CYS A 42 0.13 6.79 3.14
CA CYS A 42 -1.19 6.75 3.78
C CYS A 42 -1.67 8.15 4.18
N ALA A 43 -0.78 8.93 4.83
CA ALA A 43 -1.09 10.28 5.27
C ALA A 43 -1.34 11.22 4.08
N SER A 44 -0.52 11.09 3.03
CA SER A 44 -0.64 11.81 1.77
C SER A 44 -1.99 11.57 1.09
N ILE A 45 -2.45 10.31 1.04
CA ILE A 45 -3.75 9.95 0.46
C ILE A 45 -4.91 10.50 1.29
N ALA A 46 -4.87 10.31 2.62
CA ALA A 46 -5.91 10.83 3.50
C ALA A 46 -6.03 12.35 3.42
N LEU A 47 -4.89 13.06 3.36
CA LEU A 47 -4.87 14.51 3.23
C LEU A 47 -5.43 14.97 1.88
N ASN A 48 -5.10 14.29 0.77
CA ASN A 48 -5.67 14.59 -0.54
C ASN A 48 -7.18 14.33 -0.60
N TYR A 49 -7.70 13.29 0.07
CA TYR A 49 -9.14 13.12 0.19
C TYR A 49 -9.79 14.29 0.93
N TYR A 50 -9.20 14.68 2.07
CA TYR A 50 -9.68 15.79 2.89
C TYR A 50 -9.71 17.11 2.12
N GLN A 51 -8.62 17.45 1.43
CA GLN A 51 -8.49 18.72 0.69
C GLN A 51 -9.17 18.71 -0.68
N GLY A 52 -9.22 17.56 -1.34
CA GLY A 52 -9.68 17.37 -2.71
C GLY A 52 -11.16 17.01 -2.84
N GLY A 53 -11.99 17.28 -1.83
CA GLY A 53 -13.45 17.13 -1.93
C GLY A 53 -13.98 15.70 -1.74
N MET A 54 -13.22 14.81 -1.11
CA MET A 54 -13.66 13.46 -0.70
C MET A 54 -14.19 12.59 -1.86
N HIS A 55 -13.53 12.63 -3.02
CA HIS A 55 -13.89 11.80 -4.18
C HIS A 55 -13.40 10.35 -4.03
N PHE A 56 -14.19 9.48 -3.40
CA PHE A 56 -13.81 8.10 -3.01
C PHE A 56 -13.01 7.31 -4.07
N PHE A 57 -13.45 7.29 -5.33
CA PHE A 57 -12.82 6.52 -6.41
C PHE A 57 -11.65 7.24 -7.11
N GLN A 58 -11.20 8.36 -6.57
CA GLN A 58 -10.15 9.18 -7.15
C GLN A 58 -9.01 9.46 -6.15
N PRO A 59 -8.39 8.44 -5.54
CA PRO A 59 -7.24 8.62 -4.65
C PRO A 59 -6.06 9.32 -5.33
N GLU A 60 -5.39 10.16 -4.55
CA GLU A 60 -4.19 10.89 -4.96
C GLU A 60 -3.11 10.83 -3.89
N THR A 61 -1.86 10.84 -4.31
CA THR A 61 -0.70 11.10 -3.46
C THR A 61 -0.02 12.38 -3.92
N HIS A 62 0.66 13.08 -3.03
CA HIS A 62 1.53 14.20 -3.39
C HIS A 62 2.76 13.78 -4.22
N ASN A 63 3.03 12.47 -4.33
CA ASN A 63 4.14 11.97 -5.12
C ASN A 63 3.74 11.88 -6.60
N LEU A 64 4.38 12.70 -7.44
CA LEU A 64 4.12 12.78 -8.89
C LEU A 64 5.02 11.83 -9.69
N THR A 65 5.35 10.64 -9.18
CA THR A 65 6.18 9.68 -9.95
C THR A 65 5.41 8.93 -11.03
N SER A 66 4.08 8.96 -10.97
CA SER A 66 3.21 8.36 -11.99
C SER A 66 3.08 9.28 -13.20
N ASP A 67 2.45 8.78 -14.28
CA ASP A 67 1.91 9.55 -15.42
C ASP A 67 2.79 10.68 -16.02
N GLY A 68 4.11 10.57 -15.89
CA GLY A 68 5.05 11.57 -16.38
C GLY A 68 5.15 12.82 -15.49
N GLY A 69 4.70 12.77 -14.24
CA GLY A 69 4.74 13.88 -13.30
C GLY A 69 3.60 14.87 -13.43
N ILE A 70 2.48 14.44 -14.03
CA ILE A 70 1.37 15.33 -14.35
C ILE A 70 0.34 15.34 -13.21
N THR A 71 0.04 14.17 -12.63
CA THR A 71 -0.95 14.08 -11.54
C THR A 71 -0.47 13.24 -10.37
N GLY A 72 -1.13 13.44 -9.22
CA GLY A 72 -0.94 12.60 -8.04
C GLY A 72 -1.76 11.31 -8.07
N LYS A 73 -2.53 11.04 -9.14
CA LYS A 73 -3.49 9.93 -9.18
C LYS A 73 -2.76 8.60 -9.00
N ALA A 74 -3.16 7.87 -7.98
CA ALA A 74 -2.54 6.61 -7.61
C ALA A 74 -3.60 5.62 -7.19
N PHE A 75 -3.58 4.42 -7.79
CA PHE A 75 -4.35 3.31 -7.22
C PHE A 75 -3.76 2.95 -5.86
N THR A 76 -4.62 2.85 -4.86
CA THR A 76 -4.22 2.35 -3.57
C THR A 76 -3.94 0.85 -3.69
N SER A 77 -2.86 0.36 -3.06
CA SER A 77 -2.50 -1.08 -3.05
C SER A 77 -3.54 -1.97 -2.34
N GLU A 78 -4.58 -1.35 -1.79
CA GLU A 78 -5.70 -1.90 -1.05
C GLU A 78 -6.95 -1.05 -1.36
N VAL A 79 -8.14 -1.51 -0.97
CA VAL A 79 -9.36 -0.72 -1.18
C VAL A 79 -9.31 0.59 -0.35
N PRO A 80 -9.70 1.77 -0.88
CA PRO A 80 -9.41 3.08 -0.27
C PRO A 80 -10.16 3.40 1.03
N PHE A 81 -10.90 2.45 1.61
CA PHE A 81 -11.72 2.65 2.81
C PHE A 81 -10.94 3.23 3.99
N LEU A 82 -9.71 2.75 4.23
CA LEU A 82 -8.92 3.18 5.37
C LEU A 82 -8.59 4.68 5.29
N TYR A 83 -8.04 5.13 4.17
CA TYR A 83 -7.62 6.53 4.00
C TYR A 83 -8.81 7.47 3.93
N PHE A 84 -9.90 7.04 3.29
CA PHE A 84 -11.14 7.79 3.25
C PHE A 84 -11.72 7.96 4.66
N GLY A 85 -11.71 6.89 5.47
CA GLY A 85 -12.11 6.94 6.88
C GLY A 85 -11.25 7.89 7.70
N VAL A 86 -9.93 7.88 7.50
CA VAL A 86 -9.01 8.85 8.15
C VAL A 86 -9.32 10.28 7.72
N ALA A 87 -9.62 10.52 6.44
CA ALA A 87 -10.01 11.85 5.96
C ALA A 87 -11.35 12.34 6.55
N LEU A 88 -12.30 11.44 6.82
CA LEU A 88 -13.51 11.77 7.58
C LEU A 88 -13.19 12.16 9.03
N LEU A 89 -12.26 11.46 9.67
CA LEU A 89 -11.79 11.83 11.01
C LEU A 89 -11.11 13.21 11.01
N TYR A 90 -10.33 13.54 9.98
CA TYR A 90 -9.76 14.88 9.83
C TYR A 90 -10.86 15.94 9.78
N ASN A 91 -11.87 15.77 8.91
CA ASN A 91 -13.03 16.67 8.88
C ASN A 91 -13.68 16.84 10.26
N PHE A 92 -13.91 15.73 10.97
CA PHE A 92 -14.55 15.75 12.28
C PHE A 92 -13.70 16.47 13.35
N PHE A 93 -12.41 16.17 13.43
CA PHE A 93 -11.54 16.76 14.46
C PHE A 93 -11.21 18.21 14.19
N LEU A 94 -10.94 18.61 12.94
CA LEU A 94 -10.71 20.02 12.61
C LEU A 94 -11.96 20.86 12.88
N PHE A 95 -13.14 20.34 12.53
CA PHE A 95 -14.41 20.99 12.86
C PHE A 95 -14.59 21.21 14.37
N ILE A 96 -14.29 20.19 15.21
CA ILE A 96 -14.43 20.31 16.67
C ILE A 96 -13.41 21.27 17.28
N LEU A 97 -12.23 21.38 16.68
CA LEU A 97 -11.13 22.20 17.17
C LEU A 97 -11.18 23.64 16.62
N ASP A 98 -12.22 24.01 15.86
CA ASP A 98 -12.37 25.30 15.17
C ASP A 98 -11.13 25.67 14.31
N LEU A 99 -10.53 24.68 13.66
CA LEU A 99 -9.34 24.79 12.79
C LEU A 99 -9.70 24.80 11.30
#